data_AF-A0A7X6MMM7-F1
#
_entry.id   AF-A0A7X6MMM7-F1
#
_cell.length_a   1.000
_cell.length_b   1.000
_cell.length_c   1.000
_cell.angle_alpha   90.00
_cell.angle_beta   90.00
_cell.angle_gamma   90.00
#
_symmetry.space_group_name_H-M   'P 1'
#
loop_
_entity.id
_entity.type
_entity.pdbx_description
1 polymer ?
#
loop_
_entity_poly.entity_id
_entity_poly.type
_entity_poly.pdbx_seq_one_letter_code
_entity_poly.pdbx_strand_id
1 'polypeptide(L)'
;MDQQTVWSTDEVRQFAGKAYAAGQKLAGAAGWSGTGATQTLVWGDFQGSGRTPYRVQVNLVGPTYKCSCPSRQFPCKHVVGLVLRWCGGSVDVSSEAPAGVVAAPAAPAAPKAPREVSEKAIAAREHSVSEGLEQLQRWIDDQVRNGIAGISADPYAGWSEPIAKRMVDAKAPGLARWLRSLPGHLTHDEWPRLIIEDLGLIRLLIDAYRTIDALSVESAAAVRRHIGFTVPRAEVLAADPVNDTWQVLGYAETLEDRYTTRRMWLSGTATGLLVNVQSTAPSGASFDNRLTPGREFTGSVYPYPGGPSSFRVAIPDGDVPTDPIGQLVVAGTGIDSALAGRARALTVDPWLLRYPAIVAARPVELSRPKRRYLVDASDNALPAICDDARWARLQAGSGGRLLPLLTEITTDGIDPLSMLSDAPPSRLAGPAVTAL
;
A
#
# COMPACT_ATOMS: atom_id res chain seq x y z
N MET A 1 -21.83 32.46 6.05
CA MET A 1 -20.65 31.92 5.34
C MET A 1 -20.51 30.50 5.82
N ASP A 2 -20.85 29.55 4.97
CA ASP A 2 -21.00 28.15 5.33
C ASP A 2 -19.69 27.55 5.85
N GLN A 3 -19.75 26.94 7.04
CA GLN A 3 -18.64 26.32 7.78
C GLN A 3 -18.10 25.04 7.13
N GLN A 4 -18.33 24.82 5.83
CA GLN A 4 -18.22 23.51 5.20
C GLN A 4 -16.82 23.15 4.67
N THR A 5 -15.80 23.99 4.93
CA THR A 5 -14.43 23.83 4.41
C THR A 5 -13.33 23.80 5.47
N VAL A 6 -13.64 23.76 6.78
CA VAL A 6 -12.60 23.60 7.82
C VAL A 6 -12.45 22.12 8.16
N TRP A 7 -11.21 21.60 8.12
CA TRP A 7 -10.95 20.22 8.52
C TRP A 7 -11.34 19.98 9.99
N SER A 8 -12.02 18.87 10.24
CA SER A 8 -12.32 18.35 11.57
C SER A 8 -11.05 17.98 12.32
N THR A 9 -11.14 17.87 13.65
CA THR A 9 -10.00 17.47 14.49
C THR A 9 -9.46 16.09 14.09
N ASP A 10 -10.32 15.18 13.65
CA ASP A 10 -9.93 13.84 13.23
C ASP A 10 -9.22 13.85 11.86
N GLU A 11 -9.68 14.66 10.91
CA GLU A 11 -8.99 14.87 9.63
C GLU A 11 -7.57 15.45 9.84
N VAL A 12 -7.43 16.42 10.75
CA VAL A 12 -6.10 16.97 11.08
C VAL A 12 -5.21 15.94 11.76
N ARG A 13 -5.75 15.08 12.63
CA ARG A 13 -4.98 14.00 13.28
C ARG A 13 -4.52 12.95 12.26
N GLN A 14 -5.41 12.56 11.35
CA GLN A 14 -5.10 11.62 10.27
C GLN A 14 -4.03 12.19 9.34
N PHE A 15 -4.15 13.47 8.97
CA PHE A 15 -3.16 14.19 8.19
C PHE A 15 -1.80 14.28 8.90
N ALA A 16 -1.80 14.65 10.18
CA ALA A 16 -0.59 14.97 10.92
C ALA A 16 0.24 13.75 11.35
N GLY A 17 -0.40 12.59 11.55
CA GLY A 17 0.25 11.37 12.04
C GLY A 17 1.15 11.63 13.25
N LYS A 18 2.40 11.16 13.18
CA LYS A 18 3.40 11.32 14.26
C LYS A 18 3.81 12.78 14.52
N ALA A 19 3.50 13.73 13.63
CA ALA A 19 3.85 15.14 13.79
C ALA A 19 2.80 15.95 14.58
N TYR A 20 1.65 15.35 14.93
CA TYR A 20 0.54 16.06 15.57
C TYR A 20 0.96 16.84 16.84
N ALA A 21 1.58 16.17 17.81
CA ALA A 21 2.00 16.79 19.07
C ALA A 21 3.04 17.91 18.87
N ALA A 22 3.96 17.73 17.92
CA ALA A 22 4.97 18.73 17.61
C ALA A 22 4.40 19.93 16.84
N GLY A 23 3.43 19.70 15.95
CA GLY A 23 2.72 20.75 15.23
C GLY A 23 1.77 21.55 16.12
N GLN A 24 1.12 20.90 17.09
CA GLN A 24 0.24 21.56 18.06
C GLN A 24 0.99 22.65 18.85
N LYS A 25 2.25 22.39 19.23
CA LYS A 25 3.11 23.39 19.88
C LYS A 25 3.39 24.60 18.98
N LEU A 26 3.40 24.41 17.67
CA LEU A 26 3.67 25.50 16.71
C LEU A 26 2.43 26.27 16.31
N ALA A 27 1.23 25.69 16.39
CA ALA A 27 -0.01 26.34 15.97
C ALA A 27 -0.22 27.71 16.66
N GLY A 28 0.06 27.79 17.95
CA GLY A 28 -0.03 29.02 18.76
C GLY A 28 1.28 29.81 18.91
N ALA A 29 2.36 29.42 18.24
CA ALA A 29 3.65 30.08 18.42
C ALA A 29 3.71 31.46 17.73
N ALA A 30 4.42 32.42 18.33
CA ALA A 30 4.62 33.77 17.79
C ALA A 30 5.54 33.82 16.55
N GLY A 31 6.11 32.69 16.14
CA GLY A 31 7.02 32.60 14.99
C GLY A 31 6.34 32.63 13.62
N TRP A 32 5.01 32.67 13.55
CA TRP A 32 4.27 32.75 12.30
C TRP A 32 4.18 34.18 11.78
N SER A 33 4.45 34.35 10.48
CA SER A 33 4.23 35.60 9.76
C SER A 33 3.74 35.30 8.34
N GLY A 34 3.17 36.32 7.68
CA GLY A 34 2.69 36.20 6.29
C GLY A 34 1.66 35.09 6.07
N THR A 35 0.88 34.74 7.10
CA THR A 35 -0.12 33.67 7.02
C THR A 35 -1.34 34.14 6.24
N GLY A 36 -1.90 33.28 5.40
CA GLY A 36 -3.17 33.52 4.73
C GLY A 36 -3.78 32.23 4.21
N ALA A 37 -5.07 32.27 3.90
CA ALA A 37 -5.79 31.15 3.32
C ALA A 37 -6.73 31.60 2.19
N THR A 38 -6.87 30.79 1.14
CA THR A 38 -8.01 30.81 0.21
C THR A 38 -8.91 29.60 0.50
N GLN A 39 -9.94 29.38 -0.32
CA GLN A 39 -10.76 28.15 -0.22
C GLN A 39 -9.96 26.86 -0.43
N THR A 40 -8.81 26.93 -1.10
CA THR A 40 -8.07 25.74 -1.56
C THR A 40 -6.62 25.68 -1.09
N LEU A 41 -6.12 26.72 -0.44
CA LEU A 41 -4.71 26.81 -0.05
C LEU A 41 -4.56 27.58 1.26
N VAL A 42 -3.70 27.10 2.15
CA VAL A 42 -3.20 27.87 3.29
C VAL A 42 -1.68 28.00 3.18
N TRP A 43 -1.14 29.17 3.52
CA TRP A 43 0.28 29.46 3.51
C TRP A 43 0.71 30.25 4.74
N GLY A 44 2.01 30.25 5.00
CA GLY A 44 2.65 31.07 6.02
C GLY A 44 4.15 30.84 6.07
N ASP A 45 4.86 31.80 6.66
CA ASP A 45 6.28 31.70 6.95
C ASP A 45 6.47 31.46 8.45
N PHE A 46 7.35 30.53 8.81
CA PHE A 46 7.67 30.20 10.20
C PHE A 46 9.12 30.50 10.53
N GLN A 47 9.35 31.40 11.47
CA GLN A 47 10.67 31.74 11.99
C GLN A 47 11.23 30.58 12.84
N GLY A 48 12.09 29.76 12.22
CA GLY A 48 12.85 28.72 12.90
C GLY A 48 14.14 29.23 13.54
N SER A 49 15.05 28.31 13.84
CA SER A 49 16.39 28.61 14.40
C SER A 49 17.37 29.22 13.40
N GLY A 50 17.02 29.25 12.11
CA GLY A 50 17.85 29.84 11.05
C GLY A 50 17.47 31.28 10.72
N ARG A 51 18.33 31.97 9.95
CA ARG A 51 18.11 33.37 9.55
C ARG A 51 16.93 33.56 8.58
N THR A 52 16.61 32.54 7.77
CA THR A 52 15.53 32.59 6.78
C THR A 52 14.32 31.80 7.30
N PRO A 53 13.13 32.42 7.38
CA PRO A 53 11.91 31.71 7.75
C PRO A 53 11.61 30.52 6.83
N TYR A 54 11.04 29.46 7.40
CA TYR A 54 10.56 28.33 6.63
C TYR A 54 9.24 28.67 5.97
N ARG A 55 9.18 28.60 4.64
CA ARG A 55 7.94 28.81 3.89
C ARG A 55 7.13 27.53 3.91
N VAL A 56 5.85 27.64 4.29
CA VAL A 56 4.92 26.53 4.47
C VAL A 56 3.67 26.79 3.66
N GLN A 57 3.22 25.78 2.91
CA GLN A 57 2.02 25.84 2.08
C GLN A 57 1.31 24.50 2.11
N VAL A 58 -0.02 24.50 2.19
CA VAL A 58 -0.86 23.30 2.27
C VAL A 58 -2.10 23.52 1.41
N ASN A 59 -2.35 22.60 0.48
CA ASN A 59 -3.58 22.55 -0.29
C ASN A 59 -4.69 21.92 0.57
N LEU A 60 -5.85 22.56 0.57
CA LEU A 60 -7.02 22.21 1.39
C LEU A 60 -8.00 21.27 0.69
N VAL A 61 -7.96 21.22 -0.66
CA VAL A 61 -8.80 20.35 -1.51
C VAL A 61 -8.11 19.01 -1.80
N GLY A 62 -6.84 18.88 -1.46
CA GLY A 62 -6.09 17.61 -1.40
C GLY A 62 -4.78 17.82 -0.65
N PRO A 63 -4.28 16.87 0.16
CA PRO A 63 -3.24 17.15 1.17
C PRO A 63 -1.82 17.23 0.58
N THR A 64 -1.61 17.99 -0.50
CA THR A 64 -0.28 18.36 -0.95
C THR A 64 0.23 19.53 -0.13
N TYR A 65 1.41 19.39 0.45
CA TYR A 65 2.06 20.45 1.22
C TYR A 65 3.52 20.59 0.82
N LYS A 66 4.06 21.80 0.99
CA LYS A 66 5.47 22.10 0.86
C LYS A 66 5.93 22.86 2.09
N CYS A 67 7.10 22.46 2.60
CA CYS A 67 7.79 23.21 3.63
C CYS A 67 9.28 23.26 3.31
N SER A 68 9.89 24.43 3.37
CA SER A 68 11.34 24.59 3.12
C SER A 68 12.23 24.17 4.30
N CYS A 69 11.67 23.59 5.36
CA CYS A 69 12.45 23.14 6.52
C CYS A 69 13.23 21.84 6.20
N PRO A 70 14.39 21.61 6.82
CA PRO A 70 15.24 20.44 6.57
C PRO A 70 14.74 19.13 7.23
N SER A 71 13.49 19.10 7.72
CA SER A 71 12.92 17.92 8.39
C SER A 71 12.85 16.73 7.45
N ARG A 72 13.20 15.54 7.96
CA ARG A 72 13.00 14.24 7.27
C ARG A 72 11.66 13.58 7.64
N GLN A 73 10.92 14.15 8.59
CA GLN A 73 9.56 13.73 8.96
C GLN A 73 8.53 14.55 8.18
N PHE A 74 7.58 13.86 7.53
CA PHE A 74 6.55 14.45 6.66
C PHE A 74 5.15 13.90 7.01
N PRO A 75 4.12 14.76 7.14
CA PRO A 75 4.21 16.22 7.20
C PRO A 75 5.08 16.66 8.39
N CYS A 76 5.85 17.72 8.20
CA CYS A 76 6.69 18.24 9.28
C CYS A 76 5.84 19.02 10.29
N LYS A 77 6.39 19.27 11.48
CA LYS A 77 5.71 20.07 12.51
C LYS A 77 5.22 21.44 12.03
N HIS A 78 5.89 22.06 11.05
CA HIS A 78 5.48 23.36 10.51
C HIS A 78 4.23 23.24 9.63
N VAL A 79 4.17 22.23 8.77
CA VAL A 79 2.99 21.92 7.94
C VAL A 79 1.79 21.66 8.84
N VAL A 80 1.95 20.79 9.83
CA VAL A 80 0.89 20.47 10.79
C VAL A 80 0.50 21.70 11.63
N GLY A 81 1.49 22.48 12.07
CA GLY A 81 1.25 23.71 12.83
C GLY A 81 0.43 24.75 12.06
N LEU A 82 0.69 24.91 10.76
CA LEU A 82 -0.08 25.83 9.91
C LEU A 82 -1.52 25.38 9.73
N VAL A 83 -1.75 24.09 9.47
CA VAL A 83 -3.10 23.51 9.36
C VAL A 83 -3.88 23.68 10.67
N LEU A 84 -3.26 23.35 11.81
CA LEU A 84 -3.89 23.51 13.13
C LEU A 84 -4.20 24.99 13.44
N ARG A 85 -3.33 25.92 13.01
CA ARG A 85 -3.55 27.36 13.16
C ARG A 85 -4.75 27.84 12.34
N TRP A 86 -4.87 27.36 11.10
CA TRP A 86 -6.01 27.66 10.23
C TRP A 86 -7.31 27.06 10.77
N CYS A 87 -7.30 25.80 11.20
CA CYS A 87 -8.46 25.17 11.84
C CYS A 87 -8.89 25.89 13.13
N GLY A 88 -7.92 26.47 13.86
CA GLY A 88 -8.15 27.31 15.04
C GLY A 88 -8.58 28.75 14.73
N GLY A 89 -8.88 29.10 13.47
CA GLY A 89 -9.35 30.43 13.07
C GLY A 89 -8.30 31.54 13.18
N SER A 90 -7.01 31.19 13.31
CA SER A 90 -5.91 32.14 13.53
C SER A 90 -5.12 32.45 12.24
N VAL A 91 -5.75 32.26 11.08
CA VAL A 91 -5.22 32.58 9.75
C VAL A 91 -6.29 33.35 8.98
N ASP A 92 -5.93 34.53 8.47
CA ASP A 92 -6.86 35.38 7.74
C ASP A 92 -7.18 34.81 6.36
N VAL A 93 -8.46 34.88 5.98
CA VAL A 93 -8.92 34.46 4.65
C VAL A 93 -8.72 35.61 3.66
N SER A 94 -8.03 35.34 2.56
CA SER A 94 -7.81 36.26 1.44
C SER A 94 -8.49 35.72 0.19
N SER A 95 -8.94 36.62 -0.69
CA SER A 95 -9.49 36.25 -2.01
C SER A 95 -8.42 35.76 -2.99
N GLU A 96 -7.16 36.13 -2.77
CA GLU A 96 -6.04 35.82 -3.68
C GLU A 96 -4.74 35.54 -2.91
N ALA A 97 -3.95 34.58 -3.41
CA ALA A 97 -2.66 34.22 -2.82
C ALA A 97 -1.55 35.14 -3.37
N PRO A 98 -0.56 35.56 -2.54
CA PRO A 98 0.54 36.41 -2.99
C PRO A 98 1.38 35.78 -4.12
N ALA A 99 1.90 36.61 -5.02
CA ALA A 99 2.86 36.19 -6.05
C ALA A 99 4.11 35.55 -5.40
N GLY A 100 4.45 34.32 -5.79
CA GLY A 100 5.57 33.55 -5.20
C GLY A 100 5.15 32.54 -4.12
N VAL A 101 3.86 32.47 -3.78
CA VAL A 101 3.25 31.26 -3.20
C VAL A 101 3.16 30.21 -4.31
N VAL A 102 3.63 28.99 -4.05
CA VAL A 102 3.72 27.97 -5.10
C VAL A 102 2.29 27.62 -5.47
N ALA A 103 1.87 28.01 -6.68
CA ALA A 103 0.65 27.50 -7.29
C ALA A 103 0.67 25.98 -7.18
N ALA A 104 -0.53 25.39 -7.02
CA ALA A 104 -0.72 23.95 -7.08
C ALA A 104 0.21 23.35 -8.14
N PRO A 105 0.93 22.24 -7.86
CA PRO A 105 1.70 21.61 -8.91
C PRO A 105 0.78 21.49 -10.12
N ALA A 106 1.22 22.05 -11.25
CA ALA A 106 0.55 21.87 -12.51
C ALA A 106 0.15 20.40 -12.59
N ALA A 107 -1.11 20.14 -12.93
CA ALA A 107 -1.65 18.80 -13.06
C ALA A 107 -0.57 17.90 -13.65
N PRO A 108 -0.32 16.70 -13.05
CA PRO A 108 0.67 15.79 -13.61
C PRO A 108 0.43 15.75 -15.11
N ALA A 109 1.48 16.09 -15.88
CA ALA A 109 1.39 16.21 -17.32
C ALA A 109 0.52 15.05 -17.82
N ALA A 110 -0.56 15.38 -18.52
CA ALA A 110 -1.52 14.39 -18.99
C ALA A 110 -0.72 13.20 -19.51
N PRO A 111 -1.02 11.96 -19.06
CA PRO A 111 -0.26 10.80 -19.46
C PRO A 111 -0.12 10.87 -20.97
N LYS A 112 1.14 10.89 -21.47
CA LYS A 112 1.38 10.86 -22.90
C LYS A 112 0.47 9.78 -23.46
N ALA A 113 -0.37 10.15 -24.42
CA ALA A 113 -1.30 9.24 -25.05
C ALA A 113 -0.57 7.91 -25.30
N PRO A 114 -1.17 6.75 -24.97
CA PRO A 114 -0.52 5.46 -25.13
C PRO A 114 0.07 5.39 -26.52
N ARG A 115 1.40 5.45 -26.62
CA ARG A 115 2.06 5.28 -27.90
C ARG A 115 1.79 3.83 -28.24
N GLU A 116 1.06 3.57 -29.32
CA GLU A 116 0.89 2.20 -29.82
C GLU A 116 2.26 1.55 -29.86
N VAL A 117 2.45 0.56 -28.98
CA VAL A 117 3.69 -0.17 -28.90
C VAL A 117 3.67 -1.10 -30.09
N SER A 118 4.49 -0.81 -31.10
CA SER A 118 4.58 -1.67 -32.29
C SER A 118 4.82 -3.12 -31.88
N GLU A 119 4.24 -4.08 -32.61
CA GLU A 119 4.45 -5.52 -32.39
C GLU A 119 5.95 -5.87 -32.29
N LYS A 120 6.80 -5.21 -33.08
CA LYS A 120 8.26 -5.35 -33.03
C LYS A 120 8.87 -5.00 -31.67
N ALA A 121 8.33 -4.01 -30.97
CA ALA A 121 8.80 -3.59 -29.65
C ALA A 121 8.33 -4.56 -28.56
N ILE A 122 7.17 -5.18 -28.72
CA ILE A 122 6.69 -6.27 -27.85
C ILE A 122 7.60 -7.49 -28.02
N ALA A 123 7.79 -7.95 -29.25
CA ALA A 123 8.65 -9.09 -29.57
C ALA A 123 10.11 -8.87 -29.12
N ALA A 124 10.65 -7.65 -29.31
CA ALA A 124 11.99 -7.32 -28.82
C ALA A 124 12.08 -7.39 -27.28
N ARG A 125 11.05 -6.93 -26.56
CA ARG A 125 10.99 -7.04 -25.10
C ARG A 125 10.93 -8.51 -24.66
N GLU A 126 10.07 -9.31 -25.28
CA GLU A 126 9.93 -10.74 -24.96
C GLU A 126 11.23 -11.52 -25.23
N HIS A 127 11.95 -11.18 -26.31
CA HIS A 127 13.26 -11.72 -26.60
C HIS A 127 14.29 -11.34 -25.53
N SER A 128 14.39 -10.05 -25.17
CA SER A 128 15.29 -9.59 -24.10
C SER A 128 15.01 -10.27 -22.75
N VAL A 129 13.73 -10.45 -22.41
CA VAL A 129 13.33 -11.16 -21.20
C VAL A 129 13.80 -12.62 -21.28
N SER A 130 13.54 -13.31 -22.39
CA SER A 130 13.92 -14.71 -22.59
C SER A 130 15.43 -14.94 -22.41
N GLU A 131 16.27 -14.13 -23.06
CA GLU A 131 17.73 -14.20 -22.91
C GLU A 131 18.19 -13.92 -21.47
N GLY A 132 17.52 -12.99 -20.79
CA GLY A 132 17.75 -12.70 -19.37
C GLY A 132 17.45 -13.91 -18.48
N LEU A 133 16.30 -14.56 -18.70
CA LEU A 133 15.88 -15.72 -17.92
C LEU A 133 16.80 -16.94 -18.13
N GLU A 134 17.37 -17.13 -19.31
CA GLU A 134 18.38 -18.17 -19.56
C GLU A 134 19.69 -17.90 -18.80
N GLN A 135 20.11 -16.63 -18.70
CA GLN A 135 21.26 -16.26 -17.88
C GLN A 135 20.96 -16.45 -16.39
N LEU A 136 19.77 -16.05 -15.94
CA LEU A 136 19.34 -16.22 -14.56
C LEU A 136 19.29 -17.70 -14.18
N GLN A 137 18.75 -18.56 -15.05
CA GLN A 137 18.76 -20.00 -14.80
C GLN A 137 20.18 -20.53 -14.61
N ARG A 138 21.11 -20.22 -15.53
CA ARG A 138 22.50 -20.68 -15.41
C ARG A 138 23.13 -20.22 -14.11
N TRP A 139 22.86 -18.97 -13.73
CA TRP A 139 23.33 -18.43 -12.45
C TRP A 139 22.77 -19.24 -11.26
N ILE A 140 21.47 -19.57 -11.25
CA ILE A 140 20.83 -20.41 -10.21
C ILE A 140 21.47 -21.81 -10.18
N ASP A 141 21.62 -22.44 -11.34
CA ASP A 141 22.21 -23.78 -11.46
C ASP A 141 23.65 -23.79 -10.90
N ASP A 142 24.42 -22.72 -11.11
CA ASP A 142 25.75 -22.56 -10.54
C ASP A 142 25.74 -22.35 -9.01
N GLN A 143 24.73 -21.65 -8.45
CA GLN A 143 24.60 -21.51 -7.00
C GLN A 143 24.34 -22.87 -6.33
N VAL A 144 23.47 -23.67 -6.93
CA VAL A 144 23.14 -25.01 -6.43
C VAL A 144 24.34 -25.94 -6.57
N ARG A 145 25.04 -25.93 -7.72
CA ARG A 145 26.20 -26.80 -7.98
C ARG A 145 27.36 -26.51 -7.04
N ASN A 146 27.67 -25.24 -6.80
CA ASN A 146 28.82 -24.83 -5.97
C ASN A 146 28.49 -24.85 -4.46
N GLY A 147 27.21 -24.98 -4.11
CA GLY A 147 26.73 -24.85 -2.75
C GLY A 147 26.59 -23.39 -2.30
N ILE A 148 25.59 -23.15 -1.45
CA ILE A 148 25.22 -21.80 -1.01
C ILE A 148 25.97 -21.32 0.24
N ALA A 149 26.72 -22.18 0.92
CA ALA A 149 27.39 -21.88 2.19
C ALA A 149 28.38 -20.70 2.10
N GLY A 150 28.98 -20.48 0.94
CA GLY A 150 29.91 -19.36 0.72
C GLY A 150 29.25 -17.98 0.63
N ILE A 151 27.92 -17.90 0.45
CA ILE A 151 27.19 -16.63 0.28
C ILE A 151 27.26 -15.78 1.55
N SER A 152 27.15 -16.42 2.72
CA SER A 152 27.17 -15.71 4.01
C SER A 152 28.55 -15.20 4.41
N ALA A 153 29.62 -15.57 3.71
CA ALA A 153 30.98 -15.15 4.01
C ALA A 153 31.22 -13.66 3.67
N ASP A 154 30.48 -13.12 2.68
CA ASP A 154 30.48 -11.69 2.37
C ASP A 154 29.08 -11.21 1.91
N PRO A 155 28.14 -11.03 2.87
CA PRO A 155 26.77 -10.59 2.59
C PRO A 155 26.69 -9.21 1.91
N TYR A 156 27.73 -8.39 2.05
CA TYR A 156 27.77 -7.00 1.57
C TYR A 156 28.48 -6.85 0.22
N ALA A 157 29.16 -7.90 -0.29
CA ALA A 157 29.70 -7.93 -1.65
C ALA A 157 28.62 -7.86 -2.75
N GLY A 158 27.34 -7.92 -2.38
CA GLY A 158 26.24 -7.85 -3.33
C GLY A 158 26.18 -9.07 -4.23
N TRP A 159 26.30 -10.27 -3.67
CA TRP A 159 26.28 -11.56 -4.39
C TRP A 159 25.19 -11.65 -5.49
N SER A 160 23.97 -11.22 -5.19
CA SER A 160 22.85 -11.23 -6.16
C SER A 160 22.71 -9.95 -6.99
N GLU A 161 23.44 -8.87 -6.68
CA GLU A 161 23.29 -7.57 -7.36
C GLU A 161 23.74 -7.58 -8.83
N PRO A 162 24.85 -8.24 -9.23
CA PRO A 162 25.23 -8.35 -10.64
C PRO A 162 24.14 -9.01 -11.49
N ILE A 163 23.52 -10.09 -11.00
CA ILE A 163 22.45 -10.77 -11.74
C ILE A 163 21.14 -9.95 -11.70
N ALA A 164 20.86 -9.24 -10.59
CA ALA A 164 19.72 -8.34 -10.50
C ALA A 164 19.81 -7.17 -11.51
N LYS A 165 21.00 -6.58 -11.71
CA LYS A 165 21.23 -5.56 -12.75
C LYS A 165 20.96 -6.11 -14.15
N ARG A 166 21.43 -7.32 -14.45
CA ARG A 166 21.13 -7.99 -15.72
C ARG A 166 19.63 -8.18 -15.93
N MET A 167 18.85 -8.49 -14.88
CA MET A 167 17.39 -8.58 -15.00
C MET A 167 16.73 -7.24 -15.32
N VAL A 168 17.27 -6.11 -14.83
CA VAL A 168 16.82 -4.77 -15.24
C VAL A 168 17.08 -4.55 -16.73
N ASP A 169 18.29 -4.87 -17.19
CA ASP A 169 18.69 -4.73 -18.60
C ASP A 169 17.82 -5.61 -19.51
N ALA A 170 17.53 -6.83 -19.06
CA ALA A 170 16.65 -7.81 -19.71
C ALA A 170 15.15 -7.48 -19.62
N LYS A 171 14.76 -6.33 -19.07
CA LYS A 171 13.35 -5.90 -18.94
C LYS A 171 12.50 -6.79 -18.02
N ALA A 172 13.12 -7.43 -17.04
CA ALA A 172 12.50 -8.23 -15.98
C ALA A 172 12.67 -7.59 -14.58
N PRO A 173 12.11 -6.39 -14.34
CA PRO A 173 12.33 -5.65 -13.09
C PRO A 173 11.74 -6.32 -11.85
N GLY A 174 10.72 -7.19 -12.00
CA GLY A 174 10.15 -7.96 -10.88
C GLY A 174 11.16 -8.96 -10.33
N LEU A 175 11.83 -9.71 -11.19
CA LEU A 175 12.93 -10.60 -10.82
C LEU A 175 14.13 -9.85 -10.24
N ALA A 176 14.48 -8.69 -10.80
CA ALA A 176 15.53 -7.85 -10.23
C ALA A 176 15.22 -7.45 -8.78
N ARG A 177 13.96 -7.12 -8.49
CA ARG A 177 13.51 -6.78 -7.12
C ARG A 177 13.58 -8.00 -6.20
N TRP A 178 13.14 -9.17 -6.66
CA TRP A 178 13.21 -10.41 -5.89
C TRP A 178 14.67 -10.75 -5.54
N LEU A 179 15.57 -10.73 -6.52
CA LEU A 179 17.00 -11.00 -6.31
C LEU A 179 17.65 -10.06 -5.28
N ARG A 180 17.22 -8.78 -5.25
CA ARG A 180 17.67 -7.79 -4.27
C ARG A 180 17.12 -8.01 -2.85
N SER A 181 16.04 -8.76 -2.71
CA SER A 181 15.50 -9.11 -1.39
C SER A 181 16.22 -10.29 -0.74
N LEU A 182 16.83 -11.18 -1.53
CA LEU A 182 17.50 -12.39 -1.04
C LEU A 182 18.53 -12.15 0.07
N PRO A 183 19.40 -11.12 0.00
CA PRO A 183 20.37 -10.86 1.08
C PRO A 183 19.73 -10.62 2.45
N GLY A 184 18.47 -10.18 2.51
CA GLY A 184 17.73 -10.03 3.76
C GLY A 184 17.57 -11.34 4.52
N HIS A 185 17.46 -12.47 3.82
CA HIS A 185 17.33 -13.80 4.43
C HIS A 185 18.56 -14.21 5.22
N LEU A 186 19.76 -13.71 4.89
CA LEU A 186 21.02 -14.06 5.56
C LEU A 186 21.06 -13.67 7.05
N THR A 187 20.11 -12.84 7.49
CA THR A 187 19.94 -12.46 8.89
C THR A 187 19.16 -13.50 9.71
N HIS A 188 18.59 -14.51 9.05
CA HIS A 188 17.78 -15.56 9.67
C HIS A 188 18.61 -16.82 9.95
N ASP A 189 18.32 -17.52 11.04
CA ASP A 189 19.01 -18.79 11.36
C ASP A 189 18.75 -19.87 10.28
N GLU A 190 17.55 -19.85 9.69
CA GLU A 190 17.16 -20.74 8.58
C GLU A 190 17.47 -20.18 7.19
N TRP A 191 18.37 -19.20 7.07
CA TRP A 191 18.66 -18.57 5.77
C TRP A 191 18.96 -19.57 4.63
N PRO A 192 19.62 -20.73 4.82
CA PRO A 192 19.88 -21.63 3.70
C PRO A 192 18.58 -22.18 3.09
N ARG A 193 17.61 -22.50 3.94
CA ARG A 193 16.28 -22.96 3.52
C ARG A 193 15.57 -21.88 2.73
N LEU A 194 15.52 -20.66 3.28
CA LEU A 194 14.83 -19.52 2.66
C LEU A 194 15.42 -19.15 1.29
N ILE A 195 16.75 -19.15 1.16
CA ILE A 195 17.43 -18.90 -0.12
C ILE A 195 17.09 -20.00 -1.14
N ILE A 196 17.14 -21.28 -0.77
CA ILE A 196 16.83 -22.38 -1.69
C ILE A 196 15.37 -22.33 -2.13
N GLU A 197 14.45 -22.05 -1.22
CA GLU A 197 13.02 -21.90 -1.53
C GLU A 197 12.79 -20.77 -2.54
N ASP A 198 13.38 -19.59 -2.32
CA ASP A 198 13.26 -18.47 -3.25
C ASP A 198 13.92 -18.76 -4.61
N LEU A 199 15.11 -19.37 -4.64
CA LEU A 199 15.75 -19.77 -5.89
C LEU A 199 14.90 -20.80 -6.66
N GLY A 200 14.25 -21.73 -5.94
CA GLY A 200 13.32 -22.70 -6.51
C GLY A 200 12.07 -22.06 -7.10
N LEU A 201 11.49 -21.09 -6.39
CA LEU A 201 10.35 -20.30 -6.88
C LEU A 201 10.73 -19.46 -8.11
N ILE A 202 11.90 -18.84 -8.11
CA ILE A 202 12.41 -18.11 -9.28
C ILE A 202 12.60 -19.07 -10.46
N ARG A 203 13.14 -20.28 -10.22
CA ARG A 203 13.27 -21.30 -11.27
C ARG A 203 11.92 -21.72 -11.83
N LEU A 204 10.92 -21.93 -10.96
CA LEU A 204 9.55 -22.21 -11.39
C LEU A 204 8.99 -21.09 -12.29
N LEU A 205 9.29 -19.82 -11.98
CA LEU A 205 8.83 -18.68 -12.78
C LEU A 205 9.49 -18.64 -14.17
N ILE A 206 10.79 -18.97 -14.24
CA ILE A 206 11.51 -19.11 -15.52
C ILE A 206 10.87 -20.19 -16.38
N ASP A 207 10.62 -21.36 -15.80
CA ASP A 207 10.03 -22.49 -16.54
C ASP A 207 8.59 -22.18 -16.97
N ALA A 208 7.79 -21.55 -16.10
CA ALA A 208 6.43 -21.12 -16.43
C ALA A 208 6.40 -20.08 -17.57
N TYR A 209 7.36 -19.15 -17.64
CA TYR A 209 7.45 -18.20 -18.74
C TYR A 209 7.81 -18.85 -20.07
N ARG A 210 8.68 -19.88 -20.05
CA ARG A 210 9.01 -20.62 -21.28
C ARG A 210 7.82 -21.35 -21.87
N THR A 211 6.92 -21.83 -21.03
CA THR A 211 5.71 -22.54 -21.43
C THR A 211 4.46 -21.67 -21.36
N ILE A 212 4.61 -20.33 -21.40
CA ILE A 212 3.54 -19.40 -21.08
C ILE A 212 2.31 -19.56 -21.98
N ASP A 213 2.51 -19.95 -23.23
CA ASP A 213 1.43 -20.17 -24.21
C ASP A 213 0.57 -21.41 -23.91
N ALA A 214 1.06 -22.32 -23.07
CA ALA A 214 0.33 -23.50 -22.61
C ALA A 214 -0.40 -23.27 -21.27
N LEU A 215 -0.20 -22.11 -20.63
CA LEU A 215 -0.82 -21.79 -19.35
C LEU A 215 -2.23 -21.22 -19.54
N SER A 216 -3.06 -21.28 -18.49
CA SER A 216 -4.32 -20.55 -18.46
C SER A 216 -4.05 -19.04 -18.58
N VAL A 217 -5.03 -18.28 -19.07
CA VAL A 217 -4.92 -16.82 -19.24
C VAL A 217 -4.56 -16.14 -17.91
N GLU A 218 -5.14 -16.61 -16.80
CA GLU A 218 -4.89 -16.10 -15.46
C GLU A 218 -3.47 -16.39 -14.98
N SER A 219 -3.00 -17.62 -15.20
CA SER A 219 -1.65 -18.04 -14.80
C SER A 219 -0.58 -17.34 -15.63
N ALA A 220 -0.80 -17.20 -16.95
CA ALA A 220 0.08 -16.43 -17.83
C ALA A 220 0.14 -14.95 -17.44
N ALA A 221 -0.97 -14.36 -17.01
CA ALA A 221 -1.00 -12.99 -16.47
C ALA A 221 -0.23 -12.88 -15.14
N ALA A 222 -0.33 -13.87 -14.25
CA ALA A 222 0.45 -13.93 -13.01
C ALA A 222 1.95 -14.02 -13.29
N VAL A 223 2.39 -14.90 -14.21
CA VAL A 223 3.79 -15.01 -14.64
C VAL A 223 4.32 -13.68 -15.16
N ARG A 224 3.57 -13.03 -16.08
CA ARG A 224 3.93 -11.71 -16.63
C ARG A 224 4.06 -10.66 -15.53
N ARG A 225 3.13 -10.64 -14.57
CA ARG A 225 3.17 -9.72 -13.41
C ARG A 225 4.45 -9.90 -12.58
N HIS A 226 4.83 -11.13 -12.25
CA HIS A 226 6.02 -11.41 -11.44
C HIS A 226 7.34 -11.13 -12.17
N ILE A 227 7.38 -11.26 -13.49
CA ILE A 227 8.54 -10.82 -14.30
C ILE A 227 8.64 -9.28 -14.31
N GLY A 228 7.51 -8.58 -14.25
CA GLY A 228 7.44 -7.11 -14.27
C GLY A 228 6.88 -6.54 -15.57
N PHE A 229 6.09 -7.32 -16.32
CA PHE A 229 5.21 -6.76 -17.33
C PHE A 229 4.11 -5.94 -16.66
N THR A 230 3.82 -4.78 -17.24
CA THR A 230 2.84 -3.83 -16.72
C THR A 230 1.68 -3.73 -17.70
N VAL A 231 0.46 -3.89 -17.21
CA VAL A 231 -0.74 -3.58 -17.98
C VAL A 231 -1.05 -2.08 -17.82
N PRO A 232 -1.08 -1.29 -18.90
CA PRO A 232 -1.44 0.12 -18.83
C PRO A 232 -2.82 0.31 -18.20
N ARG A 233 -2.96 1.29 -17.31
CA ARG A 233 -4.25 1.58 -16.67
C ARG A 233 -5.36 1.88 -17.69
N ALA A 234 -5.04 2.55 -18.79
CA ALA A 234 -6.01 2.86 -19.84
C ALA A 234 -6.60 1.58 -20.48
N GLU A 235 -5.78 0.53 -20.65
CA GLU A 235 -6.24 -0.77 -21.16
C GLU A 235 -7.17 -1.45 -20.15
N VAL A 236 -6.82 -1.40 -18.86
CA VAL A 236 -7.66 -1.94 -17.78
C VAL A 236 -9.01 -1.23 -17.72
N LEU A 237 -9.03 0.10 -17.84
CA LEU A 237 -10.27 0.89 -17.86
C LEU A 237 -11.11 0.70 -19.13
N ALA A 238 -10.56 0.09 -20.17
CA ALA A 238 -11.29 -0.26 -21.40
C ALA A 238 -11.90 -1.68 -21.35
N ALA A 239 -11.55 -2.48 -20.34
CA ALA A 239 -12.10 -3.81 -20.13
C ALA A 239 -13.49 -3.76 -19.47
N ASP A 240 -14.12 -4.93 -19.33
CA ASP A 240 -15.45 -5.04 -18.71
C ASP A 240 -15.42 -4.63 -17.23
N PRO A 241 -16.29 -3.69 -16.81
CA PRO A 241 -16.36 -3.25 -15.42
C PRO A 241 -17.14 -4.25 -14.54
N VAL A 242 -16.78 -4.27 -13.27
CA VAL A 242 -17.63 -4.81 -12.20
C VAL A 242 -18.29 -3.65 -11.46
N ASN A 243 -19.63 -3.60 -11.52
CA ASN A 243 -20.42 -2.59 -10.82
C ASN A 243 -20.90 -3.14 -9.48
N ASP A 244 -20.66 -2.39 -8.41
CA ASP A 244 -21.13 -2.73 -7.06
C ASP A 244 -21.17 -1.45 -6.20
N THR A 245 -21.68 -1.59 -4.98
CA THR A 245 -21.35 -0.68 -3.87
C THR A 245 -20.13 -1.23 -3.16
N TRP A 246 -19.07 -0.45 -3.12
CA TRP A 246 -17.75 -0.83 -2.61
C TRP A 246 -17.49 -0.20 -1.26
N GLN A 247 -17.35 -1.02 -0.23
CA GLN A 247 -17.02 -0.59 1.13
C GLN A 247 -15.50 -0.58 1.32
N VAL A 248 -14.92 0.58 1.67
CA VAL A 248 -13.48 0.74 1.90
C VAL A 248 -13.14 0.22 3.30
N LEU A 249 -12.49 -0.94 3.36
CA LEU A 249 -12.27 -1.70 4.60
C LEU A 249 -10.95 -1.37 5.30
N GLY A 250 -10.00 -0.75 4.62
CA GLY A 250 -8.69 -0.48 5.19
C GLY A 250 -7.59 -0.40 4.16
N TYR A 251 -6.35 -0.43 4.63
CA TYR A 251 -5.20 -0.37 3.76
C TYR A 251 -3.99 -1.10 4.31
N ALA A 252 -3.09 -1.45 3.38
CA ALA A 252 -1.74 -1.87 3.69
C ALA A 252 -0.75 -0.96 2.97
N GLU A 253 0.36 -0.64 3.62
CA GLU A 253 1.47 0.10 3.02
C GLU A 253 2.73 -0.75 2.96
N THR A 254 3.51 -0.56 1.91
CA THR A 254 4.81 -1.21 1.73
C THR A 254 5.80 -0.14 1.30
N LEU A 255 6.87 0.02 2.08
CA LEU A 255 7.96 0.93 1.78
C LEU A 255 8.96 0.24 0.84
N GLU A 256 9.19 0.83 -0.32
CA GLU A 256 10.12 0.40 -1.37
C GLU A 256 11.17 1.50 -1.60
N ASP A 257 12.23 1.51 -0.79
CA ASP A 257 13.30 2.52 -0.82
C ASP A 257 12.76 3.96 -0.74
N ARG A 258 12.67 4.66 -1.88
CA ARG A 258 12.18 6.04 -2.01
C ARG A 258 10.70 6.15 -2.35
N TYR A 259 9.98 5.03 -2.41
CA TYR A 259 8.56 4.99 -2.75
C TYR A 259 7.79 4.25 -1.67
N THR A 260 6.55 4.63 -1.46
CA THR A 260 5.59 3.85 -0.69
C THR A 260 4.48 3.42 -1.62
N THR A 261 4.17 2.13 -1.59
CA THR A 261 3.00 1.55 -2.24
C THR A 261 1.91 1.35 -1.21
N ARG A 262 0.71 1.81 -1.52
CA ARG A 262 -0.48 1.71 -0.69
C ARG A 262 -1.55 0.90 -1.41
N ARG A 263 -2.09 -0.13 -0.75
CA ARG A 263 -3.18 -0.99 -1.23
C ARG A 263 -4.44 -0.66 -0.44
N MET A 264 -5.45 -0.12 -1.11
CA MET A 264 -6.72 0.31 -0.53
C MET A 264 -7.75 -0.78 -0.74
N TRP A 265 -8.10 -1.50 0.33
CA TRP A 265 -8.94 -2.69 0.26
C TRP A 265 -10.42 -2.33 0.24
N LEU A 266 -11.15 -2.93 -0.69
CA LEU A 266 -12.57 -2.73 -0.99
C LEU A 266 -13.30 -4.06 -0.92
N SER A 267 -14.52 -4.06 -0.37
CA SER A 267 -15.44 -5.18 -0.45
C SER A 267 -16.72 -4.79 -1.19
N GLY A 268 -17.10 -5.56 -2.21
CA GLY A 268 -18.38 -5.40 -2.90
C GLY A 268 -19.54 -5.95 -2.07
N THR A 269 -20.60 -5.17 -1.89
CA THR A 269 -21.76 -5.58 -1.07
C THR A 269 -22.62 -6.65 -1.74
N ALA A 270 -22.79 -6.57 -3.07
CA ALA A 270 -23.60 -7.52 -3.84
C ALA A 270 -22.75 -8.69 -4.34
N THR A 271 -21.53 -8.42 -4.77
CA THR A 271 -20.63 -9.44 -5.35
C THR A 271 -19.83 -10.21 -4.32
N GLY A 272 -19.63 -9.64 -3.11
CA GLY A 272 -18.75 -10.21 -2.09
C GLY A 272 -17.26 -10.19 -2.46
N LEU A 273 -16.88 -9.51 -3.55
CA LEU A 273 -15.49 -9.46 -4.01
C LEU A 273 -14.63 -8.62 -3.07
N LEU A 274 -13.45 -9.15 -2.71
CA LEU A 274 -12.43 -8.43 -1.96
C LEU A 274 -11.27 -8.05 -2.90
N VAL A 275 -11.16 -6.75 -3.20
CA VAL A 275 -10.21 -6.20 -4.18
C VAL A 275 -9.47 -5.00 -3.61
N ASN A 276 -8.43 -4.52 -4.28
CA ASN A 276 -7.70 -3.32 -3.87
C ASN A 276 -7.38 -2.38 -5.03
N VAL A 277 -7.44 -1.09 -4.73
CA VAL A 277 -6.87 -0.03 -5.57
C VAL A 277 -5.46 0.25 -5.06
N GLN A 278 -4.47 0.15 -5.95
CA GLN A 278 -3.07 0.36 -5.61
C GLN A 278 -2.60 1.74 -6.08
N SER A 279 -1.98 2.49 -5.16
CA SER A 279 -1.33 3.77 -5.43
C SER A 279 0.11 3.72 -4.99
N THR A 280 1.02 4.27 -5.80
CA THR A 280 2.44 4.38 -5.45
C THR A 280 2.85 5.83 -5.53
N ALA A 281 3.51 6.33 -4.48
CA ALA A 281 3.97 7.70 -4.39
C ALA A 281 5.39 7.73 -3.80
N PRO A 282 6.22 8.75 -4.09
CA PRO A 282 7.48 8.95 -3.39
C PRO A 282 7.26 9.00 -1.87
N SER A 283 8.20 8.47 -1.09
CA SER A 283 8.10 8.43 0.36
C SER A 283 7.89 9.83 0.93
N GLY A 284 6.76 10.04 1.62
CA GLY A 284 6.36 11.34 2.18
C GLY A 284 5.46 12.21 1.29
N ALA A 285 5.16 11.77 0.06
CA ALA A 285 4.11 12.36 -0.77
C ALA A 285 2.72 11.82 -0.37
N SER A 286 1.68 12.59 -0.66
CA SER A 286 0.29 12.17 -0.42
C SER A 286 -0.14 11.10 -1.41
N PHE A 287 -0.89 10.12 -0.92
CA PHE A 287 -1.58 9.16 -1.76
C PHE A 287 -2.92 9.72 -2.28
N ASP A 288 -3.46 9.06 -3.30
CA ASP A 288 -4.86 9.19 -3.69
C ASP A 288 -5.75 9.00 -2.46
N ASN A 289 -6.53 10.02 -2.12
CA ASN A 289 -7.40 10.09 -0.96
C ASN A 289 -8.88 9.96 -1.31
N ARG A 290 -9.21 9.65 -2.57
CA ARG A 290 -10.60 9.42 -3.01
C ARG A 290 -11.27 8.26 -2.25
N LEU A 291 -10.46 7.36 -1.71
CA LEU A 291 -10.90 6.21 -0.92
C LEU A 291 -10.41 6.37 0.52
N THR A 292 -11.35 6.36 1.46
CA THR A 292 -11.08 6.48 2.89
C THR A 292 -11.76 5.33 3.64
N PRO A 293 -11.04 4.59 4.51
CA PRO A 293 -11.63 3.52 5.31
C PRO A 293 -12.88 3.98 6.08
N GLY A 294 -13.91 3.13 6.12
CA GLY A 294 -15.19 3.46 6.76
C GLY A 294 -16.17 4.20 5.84
N ARG A 295 -15.81 4.37 4.56
CA ARG A 295 -16.70 4.92 3.54
C ARG A 295 -17.02 3.92 2.44
N GLU A 296 -18.09 4.18 1.72
CA GLU A 296 -18.51 3.41 0.56
C GLU A 296 -18.84 4.30 -0.63
N PHE A 297 -18.75 3.73 -1.82
CA PHE A 297 -19.18 4.39 -3.06
C PHE A 297 -19.85 3.37 -3.97
N THR A 298 -20.77 3.84 -4.81
CA THR A 298 -21.39 3.01 -5.86
C THR A 298 -20.76 3.33 -7.20
N GLY A 299 -20.25 2.31 -7.89
CA GLY A 299 -19.63 2.51 -9.19
C GLY A 299 -18.86 1.30 -9.72
N SER A 300 -18.15 1.55 -10.81
CA SER A 300 -17.39 0.53 -11.55
C SER A 300 -15.96 0.41 -11.04
N VAL A 301 -15.50 -0.82 -10.84
CA VAL A 301 -14.08 -1.16 -10.75
C VAL A 301 -13.69 -2.05 -11.93
N TYR A 302 -12.42 -1.99 -12.32
CA TYR A 302 -11.90 -2.68 -13.49
C TYR A 302 -10.76 -3.62 -13.06
N PRO A 303 -10.97 -4.94 -13.05
CA PRO A 303 -9.97 -5.91 -12.60
C PRO A 303 -8.73 -5.93 -13.50
N TYR A 304 -7.55 -5.95 -12.87
CA TYR A 304 -6.31 -6.26 -13.60
C TYR A 304 -6.27 -7.76 -13.94
N PRO A 305 -5.66 -8.16 -15.08
CA PRO A 305 -5.51 -9.57 -15.46
C PRO A 305 -4.85 -10.44 -14.37
N GLY A 306 -5.26 -11.70 -14.32
CA GLY A 306 -4.79 -12.69 -13.33
C GLY A 306 -5.89 -13.32 -12.48
N GLY A 307 -7.16 -12.98 -12.74
CA GLY A 307 -8.33 -13.62 -12.15
C GLY A 307 -8.26 -13.68 -10.62
N PRO A 308 -8.48 -14.85 -9.99
CA PRO A 308 -8.56 -14.99 -8.53
C PRO A 308 -7.20 -14.79 -7.81
N SER A 309 -6.10 -14.62 -8.55
CA SER A 309 -4.79 -14.24 -7.99
C SER A 309 -4.49 -12.74 -8.10
N SER A 310 -5.29 -11.99 -8.87
CA SER A 310 -5.14 -10.56 -9.07
C SER A 310 -6.25 -9.83 -8.32
N PHE A 311 -5.97 -9.47 -7.07
CA PHE A 311 -6.90 -8.68 -6.26
C PHE A 311 -6.90 -7.20 -6.66
N ARG A 312 -6.12 -6.81 -7.66
CA ARG A 312 -5.92 -5.40 -8.03
C ARG A 312 -7.01 -4.95 -9.00
N VAL A 313 -7.59 -3.79 -8.74
CA VAL A 313 -8.53 -3.11 -9.63
C VAL A 313 -8.08 -1.68 -9.94
N ALA A 314 -8.52 -1.15 -11.07
CA ALA A 314 -8.53 0.28 -11.36
C ALA A 314 -9.93 0.85 -11.10
N ILE A 315 -9.98 2.12 -10.71
CA ILE A 315 -11.20 2.93 -10.69
C ILE A 315 -11.07 4.05 -11.73
N PRO A 316 -12.19 4.56 -12.28
CA PRO A 316 -12.19 5.70 -13.21
C PRO A 316 -11.44 6.92 -12.65
N ASP A 317 -11.04 7.82 -13.56
CA ASP A 317 -10.56 9.15 -13.18
C ASP A 317 -11.69 10.04 -12.70
N GLY A 318 -11.33 11.08 -11.94
CA GLY A 318 -12.28 12.01 -11.35
C GLY A 318 -12.62 11.70 -9.90
N ASP A 319 -13.50 12.52 -9.33
CA ASP A 319 -13.96 12.37 -7.96
C ASP A 319 -14.78 11.09 -7.81
N VAL A 320 -14.60 10.44 -6.67
CA VAL A 320 -15.42 9.31 -6.24
C VAL A 320 -16.22 9.80 -5.05
N PRO A 321 -17.49 10.23 -5.24
CA PRO A 321 -18.36 10.57 -4.13
C PRO A 321 -18.48 9.37 -3.20
N THR A 322 -18.20 9.59 -1.92
CA THR A 322 -18.24 8.54 -0.91
C THR A 322 -19.15 8.94 0.23
N ASP A 323 -19.90 7.97 0.72
CA ASP A 323 -20.79 8.09 1.88
C ASP A 323 -20.20 7.31 3.07
N PRO A 324 -20.49 7.69 4.32
CA PRO A 324 -20.18 6.84 5.47
C PRO A 324 -20.88 5.48 5.35
N ILE A 325 -20.17 4.39 5.66
CA ILE A 325 -20.77 3.05 5.68
C ILE A 325 -21.91 3.02 6.70
N GLY A 326 -23.14 2.77 6.25
CA GLY A 326 -24.29 2.63 7.15
C GLY A 326 -24.27 1.29 7.92
N GLN A 327 -23.92 0.22 7.21
CA GLN A 327 -23.78 -1.13 7.77
C GLN A 327 -22.76 -1.93 6.97
N LEU A 328 -21.82 -2.59 7.65
CA LEU A 328 -20.87 -3.49 6.99
C LEU A 328 -21.54 -4.79 6.59
N VAL A 329 -21.36 -5.20 5.33
CA VAL A 329 -21.92 -6.46 4.78
C VAL A 329 -20.83 -7.54 4.73
N VAL A 330 -20.13 -7.74 5.85
CA VAL A 330 -19.01 -8.70 5.96
C VAL A 330 -19.02 -9.41 7.31
N ALA A 331 -19.26 -10.73 7.30
CA ALA A 331 -19.30 -11.55 8.52
C ALA A 331 -17.92 -12.13 8.91
N GLY A 332 -16.96 -12.14 7.98
CA GLY A 332 -15.69 -12.84 8.12
C GLY A 332 -15.81 -14.36 8.04
N THR A 333 -14.72 -15.04 7.68
CA THR A 333 -14.62 -16.50 7.65
C THR A 333 -13.75 -17.04 8.79
N GLY A 334 -13.77 -18.34 9.03
CA GLY A 334 -12.71 -19.00 9.81
C GLY A 334 -11.37 -19.02 9.08
N ILE A 335 -10.29 -19.32 9.82
CA ILE A 335 -8.92 -19.37 9.31
C ILE A 335 -8.75 -20.46 8.26
N ASP A 336 -9.31 -21.66 8.48
CA ASP A 336 -9.20 -22.76 7.51
C ASP A 336 -9.83 -22.42 6.15
N SER A 337 -10.98 -21.72 6.17
CA SER A 337 -11.63 -21.26 4.94
C SER A 337 -10.78 -20.24 4.20
N ALA A 338 -10.14 -19.31 4.95
CA ALA A 338 -9.21 -18.34 4.38
C ALA A 338 -7.96 -19.02 3.79
N LEU A 339 -7.40 -20.02 4.47
CA LEU A 339 -6.28 -20.82 3.97
C LEU A 339 -6.66 -21.66 2.74
N ALA A 340 -7.87 -22.22 2.70
CA ALA A 340 -8.39 -22.91 1.52
C ALA A 340 -8.56 -21.95 0.33
N GLY A 341 -9.00 -20.72 0.58
CA GLY A 341 -9.03 -19.64 -0.40
C GLY A 341 -7.63 -19.32 -0.94
N ARG A 342 -6.65 -19.15 -0.04
CA ARG A 342 -5.25 -18.96 -0.40
C ARG A 342 -4.71 -20.12 -1.24
N ALA A 343 -5.00 -21.36 -0.88
CA ALA A 343 -4.57 -22.53 -1.64
C ALA A 343 -5.12 -22.52 -3.08
N ARG A 344 -6.39 -22.15 -3.27
CA ARG A 344 -6.97 -21.97 -4.63
C ARG A 344 -6.33 -20.83 -5.40
N ALA A 345 -5.94 -19.74 -4.74
CA ALA A 345 -5.22 -18.67 -5.41
C ALA A 345 -3.81 -19.12 -5.84
N LEU A 346 -3.14 -19.92 -5.00
CA LEU A 346 -1.81 -20.48 -5.29
C LEU A 346 -1.79 -21.48 -6.45
N THR A 347 -2.91 -22.14 -6.78
CA THR A 347 -2.97 -22.97 -7.99
C THR A 347 -2.90 -22.15 -9.28
N VAL A 348 -3.21 -20.86 -9.22
CA VAL A 348 -3.14 -19.91 -10.35
C VAL A 348 -1.85 -19.08 -10.29
N ASP A 349 -1.45 -18.65 -9.10
CA ASP A 349 -0.23 -17.88 -8.86
C ASP A 349 0.56 -18.48 -7.69
N PRO A 350 1.49 -19.42 -7.95
CA PRO A 350 2.35 -20.01 -6.94
C PRO A 350 3.25 -19.01 -6.20
N TRP A 351 3.45 -17.81 -6.76
CA TRP A 351 4.30 -16.76 -6.20
C TRP A 351 3.50 -15.71 -5.41
N LEU A 352 2.22 -15.97 -5.14
CA LEU A 352 1.37 -15.06 -4.38
C LEU A 352 1.89 -14.91 -2.94
N LEU A 353 2.49 -13.75 -2.67
CA LEU A 353 3.05 -13.43 -1.35
C LEU A 353 1.98 -13.15 -0.28
N ARG A 354 0.86 -12.56 -0.68
CA ARG A 354 -0.16 -12.02 0.23
C ARG A 354 -1.54 -12.36 -0.28
N TYR A 355 -2.32 -13.04 0.55
CA TYR A 355 -3.71 -13.38 0.26
C TYR A 355 -4.64 -12.57 1.18
N PRO A 356 -5.51 -11.71 0.64
CA PRO A 356 -6.45 -10.96 1.45
C PRO A 356 -7.58 -11.84 1.95
N ALA A 357 -7.96 -11.67 3.20
CA ALA A 357 -9.12 -12.35 3.78
C ALA A 357 -9.79 -11.48 4.84
N ILE A 358 -11.10 -11.66 5.00
CA ILE A 358 -11.81 -11.17 6.18
C ILE A 358 -11.97 -12.37 7.10
N VAL A 359 -11.28 -12.36 8.24
CA VAL A 359 -11.26 -13.48 9.18
C VAL A 359 -11.92 -13.07 10.49
N ALA A 360 -12.86 -13.86 10.99
CA ALA A 360 -13.43 -13.68 12.31
C ALA A 360 -12.49 -14.29 13.36
N ALA A 361 -11.70 -13.44 14.02
CA ALA A 361 -10.68 -13.89 14.97
C ALA A 361 -10.52 -12.95 16.16
N ARG A 362 -9.88 -13.44 17.23
CA ARG A 362 -9.52 -12.70 18.43
C ARG A 362 -7.99 -12.66 18.61
N PRO A 363 -7.41 -11.57 19.13
CA PRO A 363 -6.00 -11.54 19.47
C PRO A 363 -5.71 -12.36 20.73
N VAL A 364 -4.73 -13.25 20.68
CA VAL A 364 -4.23 -14.03 21.81
C VAL A 364 -2.73 -13.83 21.95
N GLU A 365 -2.26 -13.52 23.16
CA GLU A 365 -0.84 -13.39 23.48
C GLU A 365 -0.44 -14.43 24.54
N LEU A 366 0.55 -15.27 24.21
CA LEU A 366 1.22 -16.14 25.17
C LEU A 366 2.37 -15.38 25.81
N SER A 367 2.56 -15.51 27.12
CA SER A 367 3.52 -14.68 27.87
C SER A 367 4.95 -15.23 27.89
N ARG A 368 5.16 -16.54 27.67
CA ARG A 368 6.46 -17.21 27.79
C ARG A 368 6.61 -18.42 26.83
N PRO A 369 7.38 -18.30 25.73
CA PRO A 369 7.90 -17.06 25.16
C PRO A 369 6.76 -16.16 24.67
N LYS A 370 7.02 -14.85 24.55
CA LYS A 370 6.01 -13.91 24.03
C LYS A 370 5.68 -14.26 22.58
N ARG A 371 4.45 -14.72 22.33
CA ARG A 371 3.97 -15.09 20.99
C ARG A 371 2.56 -14.58 20.79
N ARG A 372 2.26 -14.09 19.59
CA ARG A 372 1.00 -13.43 19.24
C ARG A 372 0.32 -14.21 18.15
N TYR A 373 -0.98 -14.43 18.31
CA TYR A 373 -1.80 -15.20 17.39
C TYR A 373 -3.13 -14.50 17.16
N LEU A 374 -3.65 -14.63 15.94
CA LEU A 374 -5.09 -14.49 15.72
C LEU A 374 -5.70 -15.88 15.78
N VAL A 375 -6.73 -16.03 16.61
CA VAL A 375 -7.40 -17.31 16.88
C VAL A 375 -8.87 -17.18 16.47
N ASP A 376 -9.36 -18.11 15.64
CA ASP A 376 -10.76 -18.11 15.21
C ASP A 376 -11.70 -18.82 16.21
N ALA A 377 -12.98 -18.95 15.86
CA ALA A 377 -13.98 -19.60 16.70
C ALA A 377 -13.79 -21.12 16.88
N SER A 378 -13.01 -21.76 16.00
CA SER A 378 -12.66 -23.18 16.05
C SER A 378 -11.30 -23.41 16.71
N ASP A 379 -10.74 -22.38 17.34
CA ASP A 379 -9.39 -22.34 17.94
C ASP A 379 -8.25 -22.62 16.95
N ASN A 380 -8.50 -22.50 15.64
CA ASN A 380 -7.42 -22.43 14.66
C ASN A 380 -6.65 -21.13 14.87
N ALA A 381 -5.32 -21.17 14.70
CA ALA A 381 -4.46 -20.04 15.03
C ALA A 381 -3.39 -19.80 13.97
N LEU A 382 -3.20 -18.54 13.58
CA LEU A 382 -2.07 -18.09 12.76
C LEU A 382 -1.23 -17.07 13.53
N PRO A 383 0.11 -17.11 13.41
CA PRO A 383 0.99 -16.10 14.00
C PRO A 383 0.62 -14.70 13.52
N ALA A 384 0.45 -13.74 14.42
CA ALA A 384 0.09 -12.38 14.06
C ALA A 384 1.33 -11.57 13.65
N ILE A 385 1.32 -11.01 12.44
CA ILE A 385 2.39 -10.16 11.89
C ILE A 385 2.02 -8.70 12.14
N CYS A 386 2.21 -8.22 13.37
CA CYS A 386 1.98 -6.82 13.69
C CYS A 386 2.93 -6.31 14.77
N ASP A 387 3.30 -5.03 14.67
CA ASP A 387 4.10 -4.35 15.67
C ASP A 387 3.32 -4.13 16.98
N ASP A 388 4.03 -3.70 18.03
CA ASP A 388 3.44 -3.47 19.35
C ASP A 388 2.32 -2.42 19.36
N ALA A 389 2.39 -1.40 18.51
CA ALA A 389 1.38 -0.33 18.48
C ALA A 389 0.08 -0.84 17.85
N ARG A 390 0.17 -1.54 16.71
CA ARG A 390 -0.97 -2.18 16.05
C ARG A 390 -1.58 -3.27 16.93
N TRP A 391 -0.75 -4.06 17.61
CA TRP A 391 -1.22 -5.09 18.54
C TRP A 391 -1.99 -4.51 19.72
N ALA A 392 -1.47 -3.44 20.35
CA ALA A 392 -2.16 -2.78 21.46
C ALA A 392 -3.53 -2.22 21.04
N ARG A 393 -3.63 -1.63 19.84
CA ARG A 393 -4.90 -1.16 19.27
C ARG A 393 -5.88 -2.31 19.03
N LEU A 394 -5.40 -3.42 18.47
CA LEU A 394 -6.19 -4.61 18.23
C LEU A 394 -6.73 -5.20 19.54
N GLN A 395 -5.90 -5.31 20.59
CA GLN A 395 -6.34 -5.78 21.90
C GLN A 395 -7.38 -4.84 22.53
N ALA A 396 -7.13 -3.53 22.51
CA ALA A 396 -8.03 -2.54 23.08
C ALA A 396 -9.39 -2.51 22.35
N GLY A 397 -9.40 -2.57 21.02
CA GLY A 397 -10.62 -2.51 20.22
C GLY A 397 -11.42 -3.82 20.25
N SER A 398 -10.75 -4.97 20.21
CA SER A 398 -11.42 -6.27 20.28
C SER A 398 -11.98 -6.58 21.67
N GLY A 399 -11.31 -6.12 22.74
CA GLY A 399 -11.60 -6.55 24.11
C GLY A 399 -11.50 -8.06 24.31
N GLY A 400 -10.72 -8.76 23.46
CA GLY A 400 -10.59 -10.22 23.46
C GLY A 400 -11.75 -10.98 22.81
N ARG A 401 -12.74 -10.29 22.24
CA ARG A 401 -13.85 -10.91 21.51
C ARG A 401 -13.43 -11.34 20.11
N LEU A 402 -14.17 -12.30 19.54
CA LEU A 402 -14.14 -12.57 18.11
C LEU A 402 -14.76 -11.39 17.37
N LEU A 403 -14.08 -10.93 16.32
CA LEU A 403 -14.58 -9.90 15.42
C LEU A 403 -14.04 -10.13 14.01
N PRO A 404 -14.73 -9.67 12.96
CA PRO A 404 -14.19 -9.70 11.61
C PRO A 404 -13.00 -8.75 11.49
N LEU A 405 -11.91 -9.24 10.93
CA LEU A 405 -10.68 -8.50 10.68
C LEU A 405 -10.37 -8.55 9.19
N LEU A 406 -10.10 -7.40 8.58
CA LEU A 406 -9.41 -7.38 7.28
C LEU A 406 -7.96 -7.79 7.51
N THR A 407 -7.49 -8.79 6.76
CA THR A 407 -6.15 -9.36 6.94
C THR A 407 -5.45 -9.64 5.62
N GLU A 408 -4.12 -9.65 5.62
CA GLU A 408 -3.28 -10.24 4.58
C GLU A 408 -2.56 -11.48 5.16
N ILE A 409 -2.83 -12.67 4.60
CA ILE A 409 -2.17 -13.92 4.99
C ILE A 409 -0.92 -14.12 4.12
N THR A 410 0.22 -14.35 4.77
CA THR A 410 1.52 -14.64 4.13
C THR A 410 2.02 -16.02 4.54
N THR A 411 3.23 -16.39 4.12
CA THR A 411 3.92 -17.61 4.58
C THR A 411 4.25 -17.58 6.06
N ASP A 412 4.42 -16.39 6.63
CA ASP A 412 4.94 -16.20 7.99
C ASP A 412 3.81 -16.03 9.03
N GLY A 413 2.57 -15.90 8.57
CA GLY A 413 1.42 -15.64 9.43
C GLY A 413 0.36 -14.76 8.80
N ILE A 414 -0.35 -14.00 9.65
CA ILE A 414 -1.50 -13.18 9.30
C ILE A 414 -1.29 -11.74 9.77
N ASP A 415 -1.38 -10.78 8.86
CA ASP A 415 -1.23 -9.34 9.12
C ASP A 415 -2.62 -8.70 9.27
N PRO A 416 -3.04 -8.32 10.50
CA PRO A 416 -4.31 -7.61 10.69
C PRO A 416 -4.19 -6.15 10.24
N LEU A 417 -5.04 -5.75 9.30
CA LEU A 417 -5.07 -4.41 8.70
C LEU A 417 -6.14 -3.51 9.32
N SER A 418 -7.33 -4.06 9.59
CA SER A 418 -8.44 -3.33 10.19
C SER A 418 -9.31 -4.23 11.05
N MET A 419 -9.88 -3.65 12.11
CA MET A 419 -11.03 -4.21 12.81
C MET A 419 -12.32 -3.72 12.15
N LEU A 420 -13.28 -4.64 11.96
CA LEU A 420 -14.55 -4.38 11.31
C LEU A 420 -15.69 -4.58 12.31
N SER A 421 -16.61 -3.64 12.35
CA SER A 421 -17.78 -3.64 13.24
C SER A 421 -19.05 -3.82 12.42
N ASP A 422 -19.78 -4.90 12.67
CA ASP A 422 -21.10 -5.16 12.09
C ASP A 422 -22.20 -4.26 12.69
N ALA A 423 -21.91 -3.62 13.83
CA ALA A 423 -22.81 -2.65 14.45
C ALA A 423 -22.88 -1.34 13.64
N PRO A 424 -24.08 -0.73 13.52
CA PRO A 424 -24.22 0.59 12.91
C PRO A 424 -23.29 1.62 13.58
N PRO A 425 -22.54 2.43 12.81
CA PRO A 425 -21.61 3.38 13.39
C PRO A 425 -22.35 4.37 14.29
N SER A 426 -21.84 4.54 15.51
CA SER A 426 -22.38 5.49 16.46
C SER A 426 -21.30 5.94 17.43
N ARG A 427 -21.58 6.98 18.23
CA ARG A 427 -20.66 7.37 19.32
C ARG A 427 -20.39 6.25 20.33
N LEU A 428 -21.29 5.27 20.43
CA LEU A 428 -21.19 4.14 21.37
C LEU A 428 -20.52 2.92 20.74
N ALA A 429 -20.86 2.60 19.49
CA ALA A 429 -20.32 1.45 18.77
C ALA A 429 -18.96 1.74 18.09
N GLY A 430 -18.60 3.01 17.94
CA GLY A 430 -17.41 3.41 17.18
C GLY A 430 -17.65 3.39 15.67
N PRO A 431 -16.58 3.58 14.86
CA PRO A 431 -16.68 3.52 13.41
C PRO A 431 -16.85 2.07 12.93
N ALA A 432 -17.51 1.87 11.78
CA ALA A 432 -17.59 0.58 11.11
C ALA A 432 -16.21 -0.04 10.84
N VAL A 433 -15.22 0.80 10.51
CA VAL A 433 -13.86 0.38 10.19
C VAL A 433 -12.88 1.09 11.11
N THR A 434 -12.04 0.32 11.79
CA THR A 434 -10.90 0.84 12.56
C THR A 434 -9.61 0.29 11.96
N ALA A 435 -8.93 1.10 11.14
CA ALA A 435 -7.62 0.76 10.60
C ALA A 435 -6.56 0.68 11.71
N LEU A 436 -5.67 -0.31 11.63
CA LEU A 436 -4.70 -0.64 12.69
C LEU A 436 -3.38 0.11 12.57
#